data_AF-A0A924CXM5-F1
#
_entry.id   AF-A0A924CXM5-F1
#
_cell.length_a   1.000
_cell.length_b   1.000
_cell.length_c   1.000
_cell.angle_alpha   90.00
_cell.angle_beta   90.00
_cell.angle_gamma   90.00
#
_symmetry.space_group_name_H-M   'P 1'
#
loop_
_entity.id
_entity.type
_entity.pdbx_description
1 polymer ?
#
loop_
_entity_poly.entity_id
_entity_poly.type
_entity_poly.pdbx_seq_one_letter_code
_entity_poly.pdbx_strand_id
1 'polypeptide(L)'
;DNGSSRVRPPHHVTALAGLAAALGADRIVTGDESDLVAARAAAAGADAVVIIAGYTAEQEGEFIPGDITLGQENSAAPDLSDLPETARESRKRRNFSIGGDRIDLGLPADQRALIDAAAVTGKPVIVVIVAGSAVLVETWHDKADAILQTFYSGMEGGTALARLLLGDTSPSGRLPFTVARDAGDYPPFDRDAVAVTYDYWHGYARLVRDGKPARYAFGHGLSYSCFTTRALTARRRGDAIELTVAVANTGTCAADHVVLLWAEPPGSIDPCWPRRLAAFTRISLAAGETRIAALRVPLASLRWRDPATHAWQLEPGQWRFVIAESAEAPAMQTAILAL
;
A
#
# COMPACT_ATOMS: atom_id res chain seq x y z
N ASP A 1 3.41 -10.34 -13.44
CA ASP A 1 2.70 -11.58 -13.06
C ASP A 1 2.88 -12.63 -14.15
N ASN A 2 3.04 -13.88 -13.74
CA ASN A 2 3.14 -15.06 -14.59
C ASN A 2 1.95 -16.02 -14.42
N GLY A 3 1.05 -15.75 -13.48
CA GLY A 3 -0.15 -16.54 -13.20
C GLY A 3 -1.32 -16.26 -14.14
N SER A 4 -2.49 -16.72 -13.70
CA SER A 4 -3.80 -16.58 -14.35
C SER A 4 -4.22 -15.13 -14.58
N SER A 5 -3.72 -14.18 -13.78
CA SER A 5 -4.01 -12.74 -13.93
C SER A 5 -3.06 -12.02 -14.89
N ARG A 6 -2.13 -12.75 -15.51
CA ARG A 6 -1.18 -12.19 -16.48
C ARG A 6 -1.89 -11.57 -17.68
N VAL A 7 -1.63 -10.29 -17.88
CA VAL A 7 -1.99 -9.55 -19.11
C VAL A 7 -0.77 -9.35 -20.01
N ARG A 8 -1.00 -9.21 -21.33
CA ARG A 8 0.04 -8.87 -22.32
C ARG A 8 -0.19 -7.43 -22.79
N PRO A 9 0.43 -6.43 -22.15
CA PRO A 9 0.25 -5.05 -22.58
C PRO A 9 0.95 -4.83 -23.93
N PRO A 10 0.43 -3.93 -24.80
CA PRO A 10 1.06 -3.64 -26.09
C PRO A 10 2.45 -2.99 -25.95
N HIS A 11 2.70 -2.29 -24.85
CA HIS A 11 3.98 -1.71 -24.46
C HIS A 11 4.06 -1.60 -22.93
N HIS A 12 5.22 -1.21 -22.40
CA HIS A 12 5.35 -0.77 -21.01
C HIS A 12 6.47 0.27 -20.87
N VAL A 13 6.30 1.21 -19.94
CA VAL A 13 7.30 2.23 -19.59
C VAL A 13 7.91 1.85 -18.25
N THR A 14 9.19 1.49 -18.26
CA THR A 14 9.95 1.23 -17.02
C THR A 14 10.17 2.53 -16.25
N ALA A 15 10.44 2.43 -14.95
CA ALA A 15 10.81 3.59 -14.13
C ALA A 15 11.97 4.39 -14.76
N LEU A 16 13.02 3.69 -15.23
CA LEU A 16 14.15 4.31 -15.93
C LEU A 16 13.70 5.03 -17.21
N ALA A 17 12.89 4.39 -18.04
CA ALA A 17 12.41 5.00 -19.29
C ALA A 17 11.54 6.24 -19.03
N GLY A 18 10.66 6.19 -18.01
CA GLY A 18 9.82 7.32 -17.63
C GLY A 18 10.63 8.51 -17.12
N LEU A 19 11.61 8.26 -16.25
CA LEU A 19 12.54 9.29 -15.77
C LEU A 19 13.40 9.85 -16.89
N ALA A 20 13.94 8.99 -17.77
CA ALA A 20 14.77 9.42 -18.90
C ALA A 20 13.99 10.29 -19.88
N ALA A 21 12.71 9.97 -20.14
CA ALA A 21 11.84 10.78 -20.97
C ALA A 21 11.56 12.16 -20.37
N ALA A 22 11.43 12.25 -19.04
CA ALA A 22 11.12 13.50 -18.35
C ALA A 22 12.34 14.39 -18.10
N LEU A 23 13.50 13.80 -17.78
CA LEU A 23 14.72 14.51 -17.39
C LEU A 23 15.76 14.63 -18.51
N GLY A 24 15.76 13.71 -19.48
CA GLY A 24 16.86 13.49 -20.41
C GLY A 24 17.75 12.33 -19.97
N ALA A 25 18.03 11.39 -20.88
CA ALA A 25 18.79 10.18 -20.57
C ALA A 25 20.26 10.46 -20.19
N ASP A 26 20.82 11.56 -20.71
CA ASP A 26 22.17 12.05 -20.39
C ASP A 26 22.32 12.52 -18.94
N ARG A 27 21.20 12.73 -18.24
CA ARG A 27 21.17 13.16 -16.84
C ARG A 27 20.95 12.02 -15.85
N ILE A 28 20.89 10.78 -16.33
CA ILE A 28 20.63 9.61 -15.49
C ILE A 28 21.86 8.70 -15.48
N VAL A 29 22.29 8.37 -14.27
CA VAL A 29 23.26 7.29 -14.00
C VAL A 29 22.53 6.13 -13.35
N THR A 30 22.93 4.90 -13.67
CA THR A 30 22.28 3.69 -13.17
C THR A 30 23.27 2.80 -12.43
N GLY A 31 22.76 2.05 -11.47
CA GLY A 31 23.45 0.97 -10.77
C GLY A 31 22.41 0.05 -10.12
N ASP A 32 22.82 -1.16 -9.78
CA ASP A 32 21.95 -2.16 -9.18
C ASP A 32 22.70 -2.96 -8.11
N GLU A 33 22.01 -3.90 -7.48
CA GLU A 33 22.51 -4.75 -6.41
C GLU A 33 23.58 -5.76 -6.84
N SER A 34 23.83 -5.94 -8.15
CA SER A 34 24.86 -6.85 -8.65
C SER A 34 26.29 -6.31 -8.49
N ASP A 35 26.44 -4.99 -8.42
CA ASP A 35 27.70 -4.29 -8.13
C ASP A 35 27.45 -3.06 -7.24
N LEU A 36 27.44 -3.28 -5.92
CA LEU A 36 27.24 -2.23 -4.93
C LEU A 36 28.33 -1.16 -4.93
N VAL A 37 29.55 -1.47 -5.41
CA VAL A 37 30.64 -0.48 -5.49
C VAL A 37 30.33 0.51 -6.61
N ALA A 38 29.97 -0.01 -7.79
CA ALA A 38 29.55 0.82 -8.91
C ALA A 38 28.26 1.61 -8.60
N ALA A 39 27.26 0.96 -8.00
CA ALA A 39 26.01 1.62 -7.62
C ALA A 39 26.24 2.76 -6.62
N ARG A 40 27.10 2.56 -5.62
CA ARG A 40 27.48 3.62 -4.66
C ARG A 40 28.22 4.77 -5.35
N ALA A 41 29.12 4.47 -6.28
CA ALA A 41 29.84 5.50 -7.03
C ALA A 41 28.88 6.35 -7.88
N ALA A 42 27.92 5.70 -8.55
CA ALA A 42 26.85 6.39 -9.30
C ALA A 42 26.00 7.27 -8.37
N ALA A 43 25.56 6.73 -7.23
CA ALA A 43 24.80 7.46 -6.23
C ALA A 43 25.56 8.70 -5.70
N ALA A 44 26.85 8.58 -5.39
CA ALA A 44 27.66 9.68 -4.90
C ALA A 44 27.80 10.83 -5.92
N GLY A 45 27.76 10.51 -7.22
CA GLY A 45 27.80 11.48 -8.31
C GLY A 45 26.45 12.15 -8.62
N ALA A 46 25.34 11.65 -8.09
CA ALA A 46 24.00 12.15 -8.37
C ALA A 46 23.55 13.28 -7.43
N ASP A 47 22.54 14.05 -7.85
CA ASP A 47 21.87 15.04 -6.99
C ASP A 47 20.84 14.40 -6.05
N ALA A 48 20.21 13.30 -6.48
CA ALA A 48 19.30 12.47 -5.71
C ALA A 48 19.32 11.03 -6.26
N VAL A 49 18.94 10.06 -5.43
CA VAL A 49 18.92 8.63 -5.77
C VAL A 49 17.49 8.12 -5.72
N VAL A 50 17.04 7.46 -6.79
CA VAL A 50 15.74 6.77 -6.85
C VAL A 50 15.99 5.27 -6.90
N ILE A 51 15.60 4.56 -5.85
CA ILE A 51 15.71 3.11 -5.74
C ILE A 51 14.37 2.50 -6.07
N ILE A 52 14.33 1.62 -7.08
CA ILE A 52 13.15 0.80 -7.39
C ILE A 52 13.35 -0.55 -6.70
N ALA A 53 12.51 -0.84 -5.70
CA ALA A 53 12.61 -2.04 -4.89
C ALA A 53 11.25 -2.73 -4.79
N GLY A 54 11.22 -4.05 -4.65
CA GLY A 54 9.97 -4.79 -4.64
C GLY A 54 10.14 -6.26 -4.95
N TYR A 55 9.05 -6.88 -5.40
CA TYR A 55 8.99 -8.33 -5.64
C TYR A 55 8.69 -8.66 -7.09
N THR A 56 9.29 -9.75 -7.56
CA THR A 56 9.01 -10.32 -8.88
C THR A 56 7.82 -11.30 -8.81
N ALA A 57 7.40 -11.78 -9.98
CA ALA A 57 6.40 -12.86 -10.06
C ALA A 57 6.86 -14.17 -9.41
N GLU A 58 8.16 -14.36 -9.22
CA GLU A 58 8.68 -15.55 -8.53
C GLU A 58 8.54 -15.46 -7.00
N GLN A 59 8.44 -14.24 -6.48
CA GLN A 59 8.43 -13.93 -5.05
C GLN A 59 7.02 -13.66 -4.51
N GLU A 60 6.14 -13.04 -5.31
CA GLU A 60 4.76 -12.65 -4.92
C GLU A 60 3.72 -12.94 -6.03
N GLY A 61 4.08 -13.70 -7.08
CA GLY A 61 3.13 -14.09 -8.14
C GLY A 61 2.20 -15.24 -7.73
N GLU A 62 1.35 -15.70 -8.64
CA GLU A 62 0.55 -16.91 -8.39
C GLU A 62 1.46 -18.14 -8.23
N PHE A 63 1.14 -19.02 -7.28
CA PHE A 63 1.78 -20.32 -7.15
C PHE A 63 1.38 -21.20 -8.33
N ILE A 64 2.34 -21.56 -9.19
CA ILE A 64 2.10 -22.46 -10.33
C ILE A 64 2.74 -23.81 -10.02
N PRO A 65 1.96 -24.89 -9.83
CA PRO A 65 2.50 -26.24 -9.69
C PRO A 65 3.39 -26.59 -10.89
N GLY A 66 4.55 -27.20 -10.65
CA GLY A 66 5.54 -27.47 -11.72
C GLY A 66 5.09 -28.48 -12.79
N ASP A 67 3.92 -29.10 -12.63
CA ASP A 67 3.24 -29.97 -13.60
C ASP A 67 2.19 -29.24 -14.46
N ILE A 68 1.97 -27.93 -14.24
CA ILE A 68 0.99 -27.12 -14.97
C ILE A 68 1.69 -25.95 -15.66
N THR A 69 1.40 -25.73 -16.94
CA THR A 69 1.86 -24.56 -17.70
C THR A 69 0.67 -23.62 -17.97
N LEU A 70 0.70 -22.41 -17.42
CA LEU A 70 -0.33 -21.37 -17.68
C LEU A 70 0.06 -20.50 -18.88
N GLY A 71 0.35 -21.13 -20.03
CA GLY A 71 0.75 -20.42 -21.26
C GLY A 71 2.17 -19.83 -21.22
N GLN A 72 3.05 -20.38 -20.38
CA GLN A 72 4.48 -20.05 -20.26
C GLN A 72 5.38 -20.95 -21.12
N GLU A 73 4.84 -21.61 -22.16
CA GLU A 73 5.55 -22.64 -22.95
C GLU A 73 6.88 -22.19 -23.58
N ASN A 74 7.16 -20.88 -23.62
CA ASN A 74 8.38 -20.27 -24.13
C ASN A 74 9.28 -19.62 -23.07
N SER A 75 9.01 -19.74 -21.76
CA SER A 75 10.06 -19.43 -20.77
C SER A 75 11.06 -20.58 -20.82
N ALA A 76 12.17 -20.37 -21.51
CA ALA A 76 13.25 -21.34 -21.56
C ALA A 76 13.58 -21.78 -20.13
N ALA A 77 13.40 -23.07 -19.84
CA ALA A 77 13.99 -23.63 -18.64
C ALA A 77 15.48 -23.25 -18.67
N PRO A 78 16.06 -22.77 -17.55
CA PRO A 78 17.46 -22.39 -17.52
C PRO A 78 18.30 -23.55 -18.07
N ASP A 79 19.25 -23.26 -18.96
CA ASP A 79 20.14 -24.29 -19.46
C ASP A 79 20.98 -24.81 -18.28
N LEU A 80 20.77 -26.08 -17.94
CA LEU A 80 21.43 -26.76 -16.82
C LEU A 80 22.59 -27.64 -17.32
N SER A 81 22.99 -27.56 -18.60
CA SER A 81 24.06 -28.37 -19.18
C SER A 81 25.37 -28.27 -18.41
N ASP A 82 25.65 -27.09 -17.85
CA ASP A 82 26.93 -26.74 -17.24
C ASP A 82 27.02 -27.13 -15.76
N LEU A 83 25.96 -27.70 -15.19
CA LEU A 83 25.93 -28.11 -13.79
C LEU A 83 26.28 -29.60 -13.60
N PRO A 84 26.94 -29.95 -12.49
CA PRO A 84 27.16 -31.35 -12.11
C PRO A 84 25.85 -32.14 -12.05
N GLU A 85 25.88 -33.42 -12.43
CA GLU A 85 24.69 -34.28 -12.54
C GLU A 85 23.87 -34.36 -11.23
N THR A 86 24.54 -34.33 -10.08
CA THR A 86 23.90 -34.30 -8.75
C THR A 86 23.16 -32.99 -8.46
N ALA A 87 23.65 -31.86 -8.98
CA ALA A 87 22.98 -30.56 -8.92
C ALA A 87 21.82 -30.48 -9.93
N ARG A 88 21.97 -31.12 -11.11
CA ARG A 88 20.88 -31.27 -12.09
C ARG A 88 19.75 -32.14 -11.56
N GLU A 89 20.04 -33.26 -10.89
CA GLU A 89 19.01 -34.10 -10.25
C GLU A 89 18.35 -33.38 -9.06
N SER A 90 19.12 -32.68 -8.22
CA SER A 90 18.57 -31.89 -7.11
C SER A 90 17.73 -30.70 -7.57
N ARG A 91 17.96 -30.18 -8.78
CA ARG A 91 17.13 -29.15 -9.42
C ARG A 91 15.95 -29.73 -10.21
N LYS A 92 16.09 -30.90 -10.84
CA LYS A 92 14.95 -31.64 -11.45
C LYS A 92 13.92 -32.09 -10.40
N ARG A 93 14.37 -32.49 -9.20
CA ARG A 93 13.47 -32.81 -8.07
C ARG A 93 12.84 -31.56 -7.46
N ARG A 94 13.47 -30.40 -7.61
CA ARG A 94 12.89 -29.07 -7.37
C ARG A 94 12.24 -28.59 -8.66
N ASN A 95 11.14 -29.22 -9.05
CA ASN A 95 10.12 -28.51 -9.82
C ASN A 95 9.71 -27.31 -8.95
N PHE A 96 10.41 -26.19 -9.08
CA PHE A 96 10.11 -24.97 -8.35
C PHE A 96 8.72 -24.57 -8.82
N SER A 97 7.75 -24.76 -7.95
CA SER A 97 6.58 -23.91 -8.02
C SER A 97 7.07 -22.47 -7.87
N ILE A 98 6.83 -21.69 -8.92
CA ILE A 98 7.20 -20.28 -8.98
C ILE A 98 6.05 -19.49 -8.36
N GLY A 99 6.35 -18.46 -7.57
CA GLY A 99 5.35 -17.62 -6.92
C GLY A 99 4.75 -18.24 -5.66
N GLY A 100 3.60 -17.71 -5.24
CA GLY A 100 2.88 -18.06 -4.04
C GLY A 100 3.07 -17.06 -2.90
N ASP A 101 2.73 -17.51 -1.70
CA ASP A 101 2.80 -16.67 -0.50
C ASP A 101 4.24 -16.33 -0.10
N ARG A 102 4.46 -15.05 0.21
CA ARG A 102 5.77 -14.53 0.64
C ARG A 102 6.25 -15.23 1.92
N ILE A 103 7.54 -15.58 1.96
CA ILE A 103 8.21 -16.12 3.17
C ILE A 103 8.58 -15.00 4.14
N ASP A 104 8.94 -13.84 3.62
CA ASP A 104 9.36 -12.66 4.38
C ASP A 104 8.60 -11.45 3.85
N LEU A 105 8.16 -10.59 4.78
CA LEU A 105 7.43 -9.35 4.46
C LEU A 105 8.36 -8.16 4.23
N GLY A 106 9.66 -8.29 4.48
CA GLY A 106 10.68 -7.28 4.17
C GLY A 106 11.19 -7.36 2.74
N LEU A 107 11.84 -6.29 2.26
CA LEU A 107 12.53 -6.30 0.97
C LEU A 107 13.67 -7.33 0.94
N PRO A 108 14.00 -7.95 -0.21
CA PRO A 108 15.16 -8.82 -0.36
C PRO A 108 16.48 -8.20 0.15
N ALA A 109 17.40 -9.04 0.63
CA ALA A 109 18.61 -8.58 1.33
C ALA A 109 19.56 -7.76 0.46
N ASP A 110 19.65 -8.11 -0.81
CA ASP A 110 20.38 -7.41 -1.86
C ASP A 110 19.80 -6.01 -2.15
N GLN A 111 18.48 -5.88 -2.24
CA GLN A 111 17.80 -4.58 -2.36
C GLN A 111 18.00 -3.71 -1.12
N ARG A 112 17.99 -4.29 0.09
CA ARG A 112 18.33 -3.55 1.32
C ARG A 112 19.79 -3.08 1.32
N ALA A 113 20.71 -3.90 0.82
CA ALA A 113 22.11 -3.52 0.68
C ALA A 113 22.31 -2.38 -0.33
N LEU A 114 21.50 -2.33 -1.39
CA LEU A 114 21.48 -1.20 -2.33
C LEU A 114 20.99 0.10 -1.66
N ILE A 115 19.95 0.02 -0.82
CA ILE A 115 19.49 1.17 0.00
C ILE A 115 20.61 1.64 0.93
N ASP A 116 21.29 0.72 1.61
CA ASP A 116 22.41 1.04 2.50
C ASP A 116 23.56 1.72 1.74
N ALA A 117 23.91 1.20 0.56
CA ALA A 117 24.95 1.74 -0.29
C ALA A 117 24.63 3.16 -0.78
N ALA A 118 23.36 3.46 -1.06
CA ALA A 118 22.92 4.81 -1.41
C ALA A 118 22.94 5.75 -0.19
N ALA A 119 22.41 5.31 0.95
CA ALA A 119 22.26 6.14 2.14
C ALA A 119 23.60 6.67 2.68
N VAL A 120 24.67 5.86 2.63
CA VAL A 120 26.01 6.29 3.09
C VAL A 120 26.66 7.37 2.22
N THR A 121 26.06 7.73 1.07
CA THR A 121 26.54 8.84 0.23
C THR A 121 26.10 10.21 0.74
N GLY A 122 25.09 10.27 1.63
CA GLY A 122 24.51 11.50 2.13
C GLY A 122 23.65 12.25 1.09
N LYS A 123 23.34 11.62 -0.05
CA LYS A 123 22.42 12.15 -1.04
C LYS A 123 20.97 11.85 -0.65
N PRO A 124 20.00 12.67 -1.06
CA PRO A 124 18.58 12.34 -0.90
C PRO A 124 18.25 10.98 -1.52
N VAL A 125 17.70 10.06 -0.73
CA VAL A 125 17.32 8.71 -1.16
C VAL A 125 15.80 8.56 -1.18
N ILE A 126 15.27 8.23 -2.35
CA ILE A 126 13.85 7.96 -2.58
C ILE A 126 13.69 6.47 -2.85
N VAL A 127 12.94 5.75 -2.01
CA VAL A 127 12.65 4.33 -2.21
C VAL A 127 11.24 4.16 -2.78
N VAL A 128 11.15 3.63 -3.99
CA VAL A 128 9.90 3.31 -4.68
C VAL A 128 9.63 1.83 -4.53
N ILE A 129 8.59 1.49 -3.78
CA ILE A 129 8.16 0.11 -3.55
C ILE A 129 7.19 -0.33 -4.66
N VAL A 130 7.52 -1.44 -5.31
CA VAL A 130 6.73 -2.14 -6.33
C VAL A 130 6.34 -3.51 -5.77
N ALA A 131 5.24 -3.57 -5.02
CA ALA A 131 4.75 -4.78 -4.36
C ALA A 131 3.22 -4.83 -4.31
N GLY A 132 2.64 -6.03 -4.28
CA GLY A 132 1.19 -6.24 -4.23
C GLY A 132 0.57 -5.97 -2.87
N SER A 133 1.36 -6.05 -1.80
CA SER A 133 0.87 -5.96 -0.42
C SER A 133 1.89 -5.26 0.52
N ALA A 134 1.65 -5.30 1.83
CA ALA A 134 2.46 -4.58 2.81
C ALA A 134 3.93 -5.05 2.79
N VAL A 135 4.86 -4.09 2.75
CA VAL A 135 6.30 -4.35 2.86
C VAL A 135 6.80 -3.76 4.17
N LEU A 136 7.45 -4.57 5.00
CA LEU A 136 8.06 -4.10 6.23
C LEU A 136 9.29 -3.25 5.89
N VAL A 137 9.32 -2.07 6.49
CA VAL A 137 10.33 -1.04 6.19
C VAL A 137 11.32 -0.82 7.33
N GLU A 138 11.10 -1.41 8.52
CA GLU A 138 11.85 -1.08 9.74
C GLU A 138 13.39 -1.12 9.58
N THR A 139 13.92 -2.04 8.78
CA THR A 139 15.38 -2.24 8.62
C THR A 139 16.06 -1.17 7.76
N TRP A 140 15.28 -0.34 7.06
CA TRP A 140 15.78 0.65 6.10
C TRP A 140 14.98 1.96 6.06
N HIS A 141 13.88 2.08 6.81
CA HIS A 141 13.01 3.26 6.85
C HIS A 141 13.78 4.56 7.05
N ASP A 142 14.66 4.60 8.06
CA ASP A 142 15.40 5.82 8.43
C ASP A 142 16.58 6.12 7.48
N LYS A 143 16.75 5.31 6.43
CA LYS A 143 17.76 5.49 5.37
C LYS A 143 17.17 6.10 4.10
N ALA A 144 15.85 6.27 4.05
CA ALA A 144 15.13 6.86 2.93
C ALA A 144 14.53 8.20 3.35
N ASP A 145 14.76 9.25 2.55
CA ASP A 145 14.15 10.57 2.73
C ASP A 145 12.69 10.59 2.25
N ALA A 146 12.35 9.72 1.30
CA ALA A 146 10.97 9.51 0.85
C ALA A 146 10.71 8.05 0.49
N ILE A 147 9.50 7.58 0.75
CA ILE A 147 9.04 6.23 0.43
C ILE A 147 7.74 6.32 -0.37
N LEU A 148 7.70 5.71 -1.54
CA LEU A 148 6.53 5.72 -2.43
C LEU A 148 6.07 4.29 -2.74
N GLN A 149 4.85 3.94 -2.32
CA GLN A 149 4.19 2.69 -2.73
C GLN A 149 3.51 2.90 -4.08
N THR A 150 3.99 2.21 -5.12
CA THR A 150 3.44 2.32 -6.49
C THR A 150 2.62 1.10 -6.93
N PHE A 151 2.65 0.02 -6.15
CA PHE A 151 2.04 -1.27 -6.51
C PHE A 151 2.52 -1.75 -7.89
N TYR A 152 1.74 -2.60 -8.55
CA TYR A 152 1.95 -2.95 -9.95
C TYR A 152 1.20 -1.96 -10.85
N SER A 153 1.85 -0.85 -11.21
CA SER A 153 1.21 0.34 -11.80
C SER A 153 0.81 0.23 -13.30
N GLY A 154 0.80 -0.98 -13.86
CA GLY A 154 0.45 -1.22 -15.26
C GLY A 154 1.46 -0.66 -16.27
N MET A 155 1.05 -0.54 -17.55
CA MET A 155 1.94 -0.22 -18.66
C MET A 155 2.54 1.19 -18.62
N GLU A 156 1.89 2.16 -17.96
CA GLU A 156 2.36 3.54 -17.83
C GLU A 156 3.00 3.84 -16.46
N GLY A 157 3.42 2.80 -15.73
CA GLY A 157 3.96 2.95 -14.39
C GLY A 157 5.16 3.90 -14.31
N GLY A 158 6.11 3.78 -15.24
CA GLY A 158 7.27 4.68 -15.31
C GLY A 158 6.89 6.14 -15.59
N THR A 159 5.95 6.38 -16.50
CA THR A 159 5.42 7.71 -16.80
C THR A 159 4.74 8.32 -15.57
N ALA A 160 3.91 7.54 -14.87
CA ALA A 160 3.22 7.99 -13.66
C ALA A 160 4.22 8.29 -12.52
N LEU A 161 5.25 7.45 -12.35
CA LEU A 161 6.30 7.66 -11.37
C LEU A 161 7.06 8.96 -11.61
N ALA A 162 7.49 9.23 -12.84
CA ALA A 162 8.21 10.46 -13.17
C ALA A 162 7.38 11.71 -12.85
N ARG A 163 6.09 11.70 -13.22
CA ARG A 163 5.16 12.81 -12.94
C ARG A 163 4.94 13.04 -11.43
N LEU A 164 4.95 11.98 -10.64
CA LEU A 164 4.88 12.09 -9.17
C LEU A 164 6.17 12.69 -8.64
N LEU A 165 7.33 12.11 -8.95
CA LEU A 165 8.62 12.55 -8.43
C LEU A 165 8.98 13.99 -8.82
N LEU A 166 8.55 14.44 -9.99
CA LEU A 166 8.81 15.80 -10.49
C LEU A 166 7.73 16.82 -10.09
N GLY A 167 6.69 16.38 -9.38
CA GLY A 167 5.65 17.29 -8.88
C GLY A 167 4.63 17.75 -9.92
N ASP A 168 4.60 17.16 -11.12
CA ASP A 168 3.54 17.42 -12.12
C ASP A 168 2.15 17.08 -11.57
N THR A 169 2.09 16.13 -10.63
CA THR A 169 0.91 15.86 -9.82
C THR A 169 1.32 15.50 -8.40
N SER A 170 0.55 15.97 -7.41
CA SER A 170 0.71 15.51 -6.03
C SER A 170 0.31 14.04 -5.89
N PRO A 171 1.03 13.24 -5.08
CA PRO A 171 0.50 11.97 -4.60
C PRO A 171 -0.79 12.22 -3.82
N SER A 172 -1.74 11.30 -3.97
CA SER A 172 -3.09 11.38 -3.38
C SER A 172 -3.66 10.00 -3.02
N GLY A 173 -2.87 8.93 -3.19
CA GLY A 173 -3.24 7.58 -2.81
C GLY A 173 -3.29 7.42 -1.29
N ARG A 174 -4.16 6.53 -0.81
CA ARG A 174 -4.26 6.12 0.59
C ARG A 174 -4.05 4.61 0.67
N LEU A 175 -3.30 4.15 1.66
CA LEU A 175 -3.01 2.72 1.82
C LEU A 175 -4.29 1.93 2.10
N PRO A 176 -4.59 0.87 1.32
CA PRO A 176 -5.75 0.02 1.53
C PRO A 176 -5.49 -1.09 2.56
N PHE A 177 -4.33 -1.06 3.22
CA PHE A 177 -3.94 -1.98 4.28
C PHE A 177 -3.08 -1.23 5.31
N THR A 178 -2.81 -1.89 6.43
CA THR A 178 -1.84 -1.41 7.41
C THR A 178 -0.48 -2.02 7.12
N VAL A 179 0.58 -1.21 7.22
CA VAL A 179 1.97 -1.68 7.32
C VAL A 179 2.34 -1.71 8.80
N ALA A 180 2.50 -2.92 9.34
CA ALA A 180 2.95 -3.15 10.71
C ALA A 180 4.44 -2.80 10.90
N ARG A 181 4.87 -2.75 12.16
CA ARG A 181 6.29 -2.65 12.52
C ARG A 181 6.93 -4.03 12.58
N ASP A 182 6.21 -5.01 13.10
CA ASP A 182 6.67 -6.39 13.19
C ASP A 182 5.76 -7.34 12.40
N ALA A 183 6.33 -8.37 11.78
CA ALA A 183 5.56 -9.36 11.03
C ALA A 183 4.58 -10.14 11.93
N GLY A 184 4.96 -10.37 13.20
CA GLY A 184 4.14 -11.05 14.20
C GLY A 184 2.95 -10.23 14.72
N ASP A 185 2.81 -8.97 14.29
CA ASP A 185 1.62 -8.15 14.59
C ASP A 185 0.43 -8.53 13.71
N TYR A 186 0.70 -9.12 12.54
CA TYR A 186 -0.34 -9.67 11.69
C TYR A 186 -0.93 -10.98 12.26
N PRO A 187 -2.08 -11.44 11.73
CA PRO A 187 -2.56 -12.78 12.00
C PRO A 187 -1.51 -13.86 11.74
N PRO A 188 -1.46 -14.91 12.59
CA PRO A 188 -0.56 -16.02 12.35
C PRO A 188 -0.85 -16.59 10.97
N PHE A 189 0.22 -16.75 10.18
CA PHE A 189 0.14 -17.25 8.83
C PHE A 189 1.04 -18.47 8.70
N ASP A 190 0.45 -19.54 8.19
CA ASP A 190 1.14 -20.77 7.84
C ASP A 190 0.70 -21.13 6.42
N ARG A 191 1.65 -21.12 5.48
CA ARG A 191 1.42 -21.38 4.05
C ARG A 191 0.94 -22.81 3.80
N ASP A 192 1.29 -23.72 4.70
CA ASP A 192 1.00 -25.16 4.59
C ASP A 192 -0.23 -25.55 5.43
N ALA A 193 -0.93 -24.56 5.99
CA ALA A 193 -2.11 -24.79 6.82
C ALA A 193 -3.25 -25.43 6.02
N VAL A 194 -3.73 -26.57 6.51
CA VAL A 194 -4.94 -27.24 5.99
C VAL A 194 -6.24 -26.68 6.59
N ALA A 195 -6.13 -25.83 7.63
CA ALA A 195 -7.24 -25.14 8.26
C ALA A 195 -6.76 -23.84 8.91
N VAL A 196 -7.57 -22.79 8.83
CA VAL A 196 -7.33 -21.49 9.48
C VAL A 196 -8.59 -21.03 10.20
N THR A 197 -8.42 -20.42 11.37
CA THR A 197 -9.52 -19.78 12.10
C THR A 197 -9.38 -18.27 11.96
N TYR A 198 -10.37 -17.63 11.35
CA TYR A 198 -10.49 -16.18 11.35
C TYR A 198 -11.28 -15.74 12.58
N ASP A 199 -10.63 -14.95 13.44
CA ASP A 199 -11.34 -14.31 14.55
C ASP A 199 -12.00 -13.02 14.07
N TYR A 200 -12.69 -12.35 14.99
CA TYR A 200 -13.29 -11.06 14.71
C TYR A 200 -12.23 -10.06 14.23
N TRP A 201 -11.01 -10.10 14.78
CA TRP A 201 -10.03 -9.02 14.75
C TRP A 201 -8.97 -9.16 13.65
N HIS A 202 -9.11 -8.35 12.60
CA HIS A 202 -8.19 -8.34 11.47
C HIS A 202 -7.78 -6.92 11.05
N GLY A 203 -6.75 -6.82 10.21
CA GLY A 203 -6.24 -5.54 9.70
C GLY A 203 -5.87 -4.55 10.82
N TYR A 204 -6.20 -3.27 10.62
CA TYR A 204 -5.94 -2.23 11.62
C TYR A 204 -6.65 -2.46 12.95
N ALA A 205 -7.81 -3.14 12.97
CA ALA A 205 -8.57 -3.31 14.20
C ALA A 205 -7.88 -4.24 15.20
N ARG A 206 -7.17 -5.26 14.69
CA ARG A 206 -6.33 -6.13 15.52
C ARG A 206 -5.20 -5.34 16.19
N LEU A 207 -4.49 -4.53 15.41
CA LEU A 207 -3.40 -3.68 15.93
C LEU A 207 -3.90 -2.72 17.00
N VAL A 208 -5.05 -2.08 16.77
CA VAL A 208 -5.70 -1.20 17.76
C VAL A 208 -6.07 -1.97 19.04
N ARG A 209 -6.71 -3.15 18.91
CA ARG A 209 -7.05 -4.02 20.06
C ARG A 209 -5.82 -4.39 20.87
N ASP A 210 -4.73 -4.75 20.20
CA ASP A 210 -3.50 -5.24 20.84
C ASP A 210 -2.60 -4.10 21.34
N GLY A 211 -2.99 -2.83 21.13
CA GLY A 211 -2.20 -1.67 21.52
C GLY A 211 -0.89 -1.52 20.73
N LYS A 212 -0.86 -2.03 19.49
CA LYS A 212 0.32 -2.05 18.63
C LYS A 212 0.23 -0.97 17.55
N PRO A 213 1.11 0.04 17.55
CA PRO A 213 1.05 1.12 16.57
C PRO A 213 1.52 0.64 15.19
N ALA A 214 0.80 1.02 14.14
CA ALA A 214 1.26 0.78 12.78
C ALA A 214 2.50 1.61 12.45
N ARG A 215 3.30 1.13 11.49
CA ARG A 215 4.27 1.98 10.79
C ARG A 215 3.53 2.93 9.85
N TYR A 216 2.63 2.38 9.03
CA TYR A 216 1.69 3.14 8.21
C TYR A 216 0.30 2.56 8.36
N ALA A 217 -0.60 3.30 9.03
CA ALA A 217 -1.96 2.82 9.29
C ALA A 217 -2.80 2.72 8.01
N PHE A 218 -3.84 1.87 8.01
CA PHE A 218 -4.86 1.85 6.96
C PHE A 218 -5.42 3.26 6.71
N GLY A 219 -5.45 3.69 5.46
CA GLY A 219 -5.82 5.05 5.04
C GLY A 219 -4.66 6.05 5.01
N HIS A 220 -3.47 5.71 5.51
CA HIS A 220 -2.31 6.61 5.48
C HIS A 220 -1.88 6.95 4.05
N GLY A 221 -1.43 8.19 3.83
CA GLY A 221 -0.93 8.68 2.56
C GLY A 221 -0.57 10.15 2.66
N LEU A 222 0.51 10.56 2.00
CA LEU A 222 0.97 11.95 1.99
C LEU A 222 0.59 12.65 0.68
N SER A 223 0.72 13.97 0.69
CA SER A 223 0.50 14.86 -0.45
C SER A 223 1.61 15.92 -0.44
N TYR A 224 1.88 16.53 -1.59
CA TYR A 224 2.70 17.74 -1.66
C TYR A 224 1.95 19.00 -1.17
N SER A 225 0.68 18.86 -0.80
CA SER A 225 -0.12 19.92 -0.19
C SER A 225 -0.65 19.55 1.19
N CYS A 226 -1.21 20.54 1.88
CA CYS A 226 -1.83 20.38 3.20
C CYS A 226 -3.33 20.66 3.12
N PHE A 227 -4.11 19.95 3.92
CA PHE A 227 -5.57 20.07 3.91
C PHE A 227 -6.10 20.25 5.33
N THR A 228 -7.10 21.13 5.47
CA THR A 228 -7.83 21.32 6.73
C THR A 228 -9.30 21.07 6.50
N THR A 229 -10.00 20.67 7.56
CA THR A 229 -11.44 20.40 7.51
C THR A 229 -12.16 21.15 8.61
N ARG A 230 -13.40 21.58 8.32
CA ARG A 230 -14.26 22.26 9.29
C ARG A 230 -15.74 22.02 9.00
N ALA A 231 -16.57 22.30 10.00
CA ALA A 231 -18.02 22.29 9.88
C ALA A 231 -18.58 20.95 9.35
N LEU A 232 -18.10 19.83 9.92
CA LEU A 232 -18.72 18.53 9.68
C LEU A 232 -20.16 18.55 10.20
N THR A 233 -21.12 18.24 9.34
CA THR A 233 -22.52 18.03 9.74
C THR A 233 -22.96 16.63 9.34
N ALA A 234 -23.84 16.03 10.15
CA ALA A 234 -24.42 14.71 9.89
C ALA A 234 -25.92 14.76 10.13
N ARG A 235 -26.72 14.20 9.21
CA ARG A 235 -28.17 14.12 9.33
C ARG A 235 -28.67 12.78 8.82
N ARG A 236 -29.55 12.13 9.58
CA ARG A 236 -30.27 10.96 9.08
C ARG A 236 -31.30 11.39 8.03
N ARG A 237 -31.31 10.70 6.89
CA ARG A 237 -32.28 10.83 5.81
C ARG A 237 -32.74 9.43 5.40
N GLY A 238 -33.93 9.05 5.85
CA GLY A 238 -34.48 7.72 5.59
C GLY A 238 -33.57 6.60 6.12
N ASP A 239 -33.05 5.80 5.20
CA ASP A 239 -32.19 4.63 5.43
C ASP A 239 -30.69 4.94 5.38
N ALA A 240 -30.31 6.21 5.33
CA ALA A 240 -28.92 6.63 5.27
C ALA A 240 -28.64 7.86 6.15
N ILE A 241 -27.35 8.15 6.32
CA ILE A 241 -26.83 9.33 6.97
C ILE A 241 -26.10 10.12 5.89
N GLU A 242 -26.50 11.38 5.72
CA GLU A 242 -25.85 12.33 4.83
C GLU A 242 -24.93 13.21 5.66
N LEU A 243 -23.68 13.34 5.21
CA LEU A 243 -22.67 14.15 5.87
C LEU A 243 -22.04 15.12 4.89
N THR A 244 -21.72 16.32 5.38
CA THR A 244 -20.98 17.33 4.62
C THR A 244 -19.85 17.90 5.45
N VAL A 245 -18.70 18.15 4.84
CA VAL A 245 -17.57 18.81 5.48
C VAL A 245 -16.92 19.80 4.51
N ALA A 246 -16.54 20.98 5.01
CA ALA A 246 -15.75 21.92 4.23
C ALA A 246 -14.28 21.49 4.29
N VAL A 247 -13.64 21.36 3.14
CA VAL A 247 -12.23 20.98 2.99
C VAL A 247 -11.50 22.11 2.28
N ALA A 248 -10.42 22.60 2.88
CA ALA A 248 -9.58 23.64 2.31
C ALA A 248 -8.19 23.09 2.02
N ASN A 249 -7.67 23.38 0.83
CA ASN A 249 -6.27 23.18 0.50
C ASN A 249 -5.47 24.38 1.00
N THR A 250 -4.68 24.18 2.04
CA THR A 250 -3.87 25.22 2.70
C THR A 250 -2.40 25.17 2.32
N GLY A 251 -2.01 24.26 1.40
CA GLY A 251 -0.66 24.23 0.85
C GLY A 251 -0.51 25.14 -0.36
N THR A 252 0.60 24.96 -1.08
CA THR A 252 1.06 25.86 -2.14
C THR A 252 0.80 25.34 -3.55
N CYS A 253 0.32 24.10 -3.70
CA CYS A 253 0.06 23.48 -4.99
C CYS A 253 -1.37 22.92 -5.09
N ALA A 254 -1.85 22.75 -6.32
CA ALA A 254 -3.09 22.02 -6.56
C ALA A 254 -2.87 20.53 -6.26
N ALA A 255 -3.82 19.91 -5.58
CA ALA A 255 -3.72 18.51 -5.18
C ALA A 255 -5.09 17.88 -4.98
N ASP A 256 -5.12 16.56 -5.17
CA ASP A 256 -6.28 15.75 -4.83
C ASP A 256 -6.19 15.29 -3.38
N HIS A 257 -7.34 15.28 -2.70
CA HIS A 257 -7.47 14.81 -1.33
C HIS A 257 -8.58 13.78 -1.22
N VAL A 258 -8.29 12.67 -0.53
CA VAL A 258 -9.30 11.68 -0.15
C VAL A 258 -9.77 11.98 1.27
N VAL A 259 -11.03 12.40 1.39
CA VAL A 259 -11.71 12.60 2.67
C VAL A 259 -12.18 11.23 3.16
N LEU A 260 -11.62 10.77 4.29
CA LEU A 260 -12.00 9.51 4.94
C LEU A 260 -12.95 9.79 6.10
N LEU A 261 -14.16 9.20 6.04
CA LEU A 261 -15.15 9.25 7.09
C LEU A 261 -15.22 7.91 7.81
N TRP A 262 -15.02 7.94 9.12
CA TRP A 262 -15.08 6.77 9.97
C TRP A 262 -16.31 6.82 10.88
N ALA A 263 -16.90 5.66 11.15
CA ALA A 263 -17.97 5.48 12.11
C ALA A 263 -17.45 4.75 13.34
N GLU A 264 -17.65 5.33 14.52
CA GLU A 264 -17.39 4.74 15.82
C GLU A 264 -18.74 4.33 16.43
N PRO A 265 -18.93 3.03 16.75
CA PRO A 265 -20.16 2.54 17.34
C PRO A 265 -20.35 3.03 18.79
N PRO A 266 -21.57 2.95 19.35
CA PRO A 266 -21.84 3.28 20.75
C PRO A 266 -21.02 2.47 21.76
N GLY A 267 -20.63 1.23 21.43
CA GLY A 267 -19.74 0.41 22.25
C GLY A 267 -20.42 -0.39 23.37
N SER A 268 -21.74 -0.60 23.25
CA SER A 268 -22.55 -1.43 24.14
C SER A 268 -22.49 -2.93 23.78
N ILE A 269 -21.92 -3.28 22.64
CA ILE A 269 -21.83 -4.66 22.12
C ILE A 269 -20.36 -5.12 22.10
N ASP A 270 -20.09 -6.28 22.71
CA ASP A 270 -18.77 -6.92 22.73
C ASP A 270 -18.76 -8.17 21.81
N PRO A 271 -17.73 -8.38 20.95
CA PRO A 271 -16.58 -7.50 20.70
C PRO A 271 -16.92 -6.24 19.87
N CYS A 272 -16.43 -5.09 20.35
CA CYS A 272 -16.63 -3.80 19.70
C CYS A 272 -15.48 -3.50 18.72
N TRP A 273 -15.78 -3.43 17.42
CA TRP A 273 -14.77 -2.93 16.46
C TRP A 273 -14.41 -1.49 16.82
N PRO A 274 -13.15 -1.05 16.62
CA PRO A 274 -12.81 0.36 16.71
C PRO A 274 -13.54 1.17 15.63
N ARG A 275 -13.03 2.34 15.25
CA ARG A 275 -13.61 3.08 14.12
C ARG A 275 -13.57 2.26 12.82
N ARG A 276 -14.68 2.24 12.08
CA ARG A 276 -14.81 1.59 10.76
C ARG A 276 -14.81 2.64 9.66
N LEU A 277 -14.10 2.42 8.56
CA LEU A 277 -14.26 3.29 7.38
C LEU A 277 -15.70 3.16 6.86
N ALA A 278 -16.46 4.25 6.91
CA ALA A 278 -17.89 4.26 6.60
C ALA A 278 -18.20 4.84 5.22
N ALA A 279 -17.41 5.83 4.78
CA ALA A 279 -17.46 6.40 3.44
C ALA A 279 -16.14 7.13 3.13
N PHE A 280 -15.87 7.35 1.86
CA PHE A 280 -14.81 8.25 1.43
C PHE A 280 -15.18 8.94 0.13
N THR A 281 -14.55 10.09 -0.14
CA THR A 281 -14.68 10.79 -1.42
C THR A 281 -13.38 11.48 -1.78
N ARG A 282 -13.07 11.54 -3.09
CA ARG A 282 -11.90 12.24 -3.62
C ARG A 282 -12.33 13.60 -4.15
N ILE A 283 -11.60 14.64 -3.78
CA ILE A 283 -11.83 16.01 -4.22
C ILE A 283 -10.52 16.62 -4.71
N SER A 284 -10.57 17.30 -5.85
CA SER A 284 -9.46 18.10 -6.37
C SER A 284 -9.61 19.54 -5.89
N LEU A 285 -8.52 20.15 -5.41
CA LEU A 285 -8.52 21.54 -4.95
C LEU A 285 -7.29 22.28 -5.46
N ALA A 286 -7.48 23.46 -6.03
CA ALA A 286 -6.39 24.42 -6.23
C ALA A 286 -5.84 24.90 -4.87
N ALA A 287 -4.63 25.46 -4.87
CA ALA A 287 -4.06 26.07 -3.67
C ALA A 287 -4.98 27.20 -3.14
N GLY A 288 -5.27 27.19 -1.85
CA GLY A 288 -6.19 28.14 -1.21
C GLY A 288 -7.68 27.87 -1.45
N GLU A 289 -8.05 26.90 -2.29
CA GLU A 289 -9.45 26.59 -2.58
C GLU A 289 -10.12 25.86 -1.41
N THR A 290 -11.40 26.16 -1.18
CA THR A 290 -12.27 25.41 -0.26
C THR A 290 -13.45 24.81 -1.01
N ARG A 291 -13.73 23.52 -0.81
CA ARG A 291 -14.90 22.82 -1.34
C ARG A 291 -15.68 22.10 -0.25
N ILE A 292 -16.97 21.89 -0.48
CA ILE A 292 -17.79 21.04 0.38
C ILE A 292 -17.74 19.61 -0.16
N ALA A 293 -17.23 18.68 0.65
CA ALA A 293 -17.29 17.25 0.39
C ALA A 293 -18.60 16.68 0.95
N ALA A 294 -19.34 15.95 0.13
CA ALA A 294 -20.54 15.22 0.52
C ALA A 294 -20.23 13.71 0.64
N LEU A 295 -20.72 13.09 1.70
CA LEU A 295 -20.58 11.67 2.02
C LEU A 295 -21.94 11.09 2.39
N ARG A 296 -22.15 9.81 2.05
CA ARG A 296 -23.38 9.08 2.38
C ARG A 296 -23.02 7.74 3.01
N VAL A 297 -23.60 7.47 4.18
CA VAL A 297 -23.44 6.19 4.90
C VAL A 297 -24.81 5.50 4.99
N PRO A 298 -25.04 4.41 4.23
CA PRO A 298 -26.24 3.60 4.41
C PRO A 298 -26.30 3.01 5.83
N LEU A 299 -27.46 3.06 6.50
CA LEU A 299 -27.61 2.46 7.83
C LEU A 299 -27.33 0.95 7.82
N ALA A 300 -27.57 0.29 6.69
CA ALA A 300 -27.29 -1.13 6.50
C ALA A 300 -25.78 -1.46 6.62
N SER A 301 -24.87 -0.56 6.24
CA SER A 301 -23.42 -0.80 6.33
C SER A 301 -22.86 -0.62 7.75
N LEU A 302 -23.64 -0.05 8.66
CA LEU A 302 -23.29 0.07 10.08
C LEU A 302 -23.77 -1.12 10.92
N ARG A 303 -24.54 -2.03 10.32
CA ARG A 303 -25.09 -3.17 11.04
C ARG A 303 -24.00 -4.18 11.40
N TRP A 304 -24.20 -4.83 12.53
CA TRP A 304 -23.45 -6.01 12.92
C TRP A 304 -24.36 -7.25 12.78
N ARG A 305 -23.74 -8.42 12.65
CA ARG A 305 -24.48 -9.69 12.58
C ARG A 305 -24.48 -10.32 13.96
N ASP A 306 -25.67 -10.44 14.53
CA ASP A 306 -25.85 -11.10 15.82
C ASP A 306 -25.60 -12.61 15.69
N PRO A 307 -24.63 -13.20 16.41
CA PRO A 307 -24.32 -14.61 16.30
C PRO A 307 -25.42 -15.51 16.88
N ALA A 308 -26.25 -15.02 17.81
CA ALA A 308 -27.33 -15.80 18.41
C ALA A 308 -28.58 -15.84 17.53
N THR A 309 -28.94 -14.70 16.92
CA THR A 309 -30.15 -14.60 16.08
C THR A 309 -29.87 -14.71 14.58
N HIS A 310 -28.60 -14.64 14.17
CA HIS A 310 -28.13 -14.52 12.79
C HIS A 310 -28.69 -13.31 12.01
N ALA A 311 -29.33 -12.36 12.69
CA ALA A 311 -29.91 -11.17 12.10
C ALA A 311 -28.91 -10.01 12.02
N TRP A 312 -29.08 -9.15 11.02
CA TRP A 312 -28.35 -7.89 10.92
C TRP A 312 -29.04 -6.81 11.75
N GLN A 313 -28.33 -6.27 12.73
CA GLN A 313 -28.87 -5.28 13.67
C GLN A 313 -28.03 -4.01 13.65
N LEU A 314 -28.68 -2.87 13.80
CA LEU A 314 -28.01 -1.59 14.04
C LEU A 314 -27.91 -1.41 15.55
N GLU A 315 -26.72 -1.16 16.07
CA GLU A 315 -26.53 -0.88 17.49
C GLU A 315 -27.21 0.46 17.85
N PRO A 316 -28.19 0.47 18.77
CA PRO A 316 -28.86 1.71 19.17
C PRO A 316 -27.93 2.57 20.02
N GLY A 317 -28.03 3.89 19.89
CA GLY A 317 -27.30 4.83 20.75
C GLY A 317 -26.52 5.90 19.99
N GLN A 318 -25.53 6.48 20.66
CA GLN A 318 -24.75 7.59 20.11
C GLN A 318 -23.61 7.07 19.23
N TRP A 319 -23.78 7.20 17.92
CA TRP A 319 -22.72 6.97 16.94
C TRP A 319 -21.89 8.23 16.75
N ARG A 320 -20.57 8.08 16.68
CA ARG A 320 -19.66 9.18 16.32
C ARG A 320 -19.18 8.99 14.89
N PHE A 321 -19.29 10.03 14.09
CA PHE A 321 -18.79 10.10 12.73
C PHE A 321 -17.59 11.05 12.72
N VAL A 322 -16.42 10.54 12.33
CA VAL A 322 -15.16 11.28 12.44
C VAL A 322 -14.48 11.40 11.09
N ILE A 323 -13.95 12.59 10.81
CA ILE A 323 -12.97 12.79 9.73
C ILE A 323 -11.59 12.61 10.36
N ALA A 324 -10.80 11.68 9.85
CA ALA A 324 -9.43 11.42 10.28
C ALA A 324 -8.59 10.94 9.10
N GLU A 325 -7.29 11.22 9.11
CA GLU A 325 -6.41 10.92 7.97
C GLU A 325 -6.13 9.43 7.78
N SER A 326 -6.31 8.62 8.81
CA SER A 326 -6.11 7.16 8.81
C SER A 326 -6.87 6.52 9.97
N ALA A 327 -6.84 5.20 10.06
CA ALA A 327 -7.50 4.44 11.12
C ALA A 327 -6.99 4.78 12.53
N GLU A 328 -5.73 5.18 12.66
CA GLU A 328 -5.07 5.50 13.95
C GLU A 328 -4.89 7.02 14.16
N ALA A 329 -5.19 7.85 13.16
CA ALA A 329 -5.03 9.29 13.27
C ALA A 329 -6.05 9.93 14.24
N PRO A 330 -5.69 11.02 14.93
CA PRO A 330 -6.64 11.81 15.69
C PRO A 330 -7.82 12.29 14.83
N ALA A 331 -8.99 12.42 15.45
CA ALA A 331 -10.16 12.99 14.77
C ALA A 331 -9.91 14.48 14.50
N MET A 332 -9.99 14.88 13.22
CA MET A 332 -9.94 16.28 12.80
C MET A 332 -11.28 16.97 12.97
N GLN A 333 -12.37 16.25 12.72
CA GLN A 333 -13.76 16.70 12.91
C GLN A 333 -14.60 15.55 13.46
N THR A 334 -15.65 15.86 14.22
CA THR A 334 -16.56 14.87 14.79
C THR A 334 -18.00 15.37 14.71
N ALA A 335 -18.91 14.49 14.33
CA ALA A 335 -20.35 14.67 14.46
C ALA A 335 -20.93 13.49 15.24
N ILE A 336 -21.92 13.73 16.08
CA ILE A 336 -22.56 12.70 16.90
C ILE A 336 -24.03 12.61 16.47
N LEU A 337 -24.52 11.39 16.29
CA LEU A 337 -25.90 11.13 15.90
C LEU A 337 -26.46 9.97 16.72
N ALA A 338 -27.65 10.16 17.30
CA ALA A 338 -28.40 9.07 17.90
C ALA A 338 -29.12 8.29 16.79
N LEU A 339 -28.86 6.98 16.72
CA LEU A 339 -29.47 6.06 15.74
C LEU A 339 -30.39 5.04 16.41
#